data_AF-A0A6I1NW60-F1
#
_entry.id   AF-A0A6I1NW60-F1
#
_cell.length_a   1.000
_cell.length_b   1.000
_cell.length_c   1.000
_cell.angle_alpha   90.00
_cell.angle_beta   90.00
_cell.angle_gamma   90.00
#
_symmetry.space_group_name_H-M   'P 1'
#
loop_
_entity.id
_entity.type
_entity.pdbx_description
1 polymer ?
#
loop_
_entity_poly.entity_id
_entity_poly.type
_entity_poly.pdbx_seq_one_letter_code
_entity_poly.pdbx_strand_id
1 'polypeptide(L)'
;MKTEQELIDYCLARLAAEGIEAFTEMELDVDGEECGIRVRVPTWECNNEELTLSRKAIYDFIHAKLAGLPLKGFVASAPGLSFVDVYCYDQASVDEGKTLGRSDVMFWGVGAQLDKFCWAELVEGDDSAWWDGWEAPSELFFASNRLATLAAVLNCQVVDLPPVEPLTRLELIERLKHLQPHEGIICLSEDKNDRWELHRNTDGELFLHKRKEGSMTPIHDEHFDDKGRLVLDGFVIMHRCHGF
;
A
#
# COMPACT_ATOMS: atom_id res chain seq x y z
N MET A 1 10.68 18.79 15.13
CA MET A 1 11.38 19.51 14.05
C MET A 1 10.55 20.70 13.66
N LYS A 2 11.16 21.85 13.34
CA LYS A 2 10.44 23.11 13.10
C LYS A 2 10.93 23.88 11.87
N THR A 3 12.00 23.44 11.23
CA THR A 3 12.53 24.10 10.01
C THR A 3 12.89 23.08 8.95
N GLU A 4 12.93 23.53 7.70
CA GLU A 4 13.38 22.72 6.57
C GLU A 4 14.84 22.27 6.74
N GLN A 5 15.73 23.17 7.21
CA GLN A 5 17.14 22.83 7.44
C GLN A 5 17.33 21.71 8.47
N GLU A 6 16.58 21.73 9.58
CA GLU A 6 16.63 20.63 10.56
C GLU A 6 16.23 19.29 9.94
N LEU A 7 15.28 19.30 9.00
CA LEU A 7 14.80 18.12 8.30
C LEU A 7 15.79 17.62 7.25
N ILE A 8 16.48 18.54 6.55
CA ILE A 8 17.62 18.23 5.67
C ILE A 8 18.72 17.53 6.47
N ASP A 9 19.16 18.12 7.58
CA ASP A 9 20.23 17.57 8.42
C ASP A 9 19.84 16.19 8.97
N TYR A 10 18.58 16.04 9.39
CA TYR A 10 18.02 14.75 9.80
C TYR A 10 18.11 13.70 8.70
N CYS A 11 17.63 14.01 7.49
CA CYS A 11 17.63 13.09 6.37
C CYS A 11 19.05 12.66 5.97
N LEU A 12 19.98 13.60 5.85
CA LEU A 12 21.39 13.29 5.53
C LEU A 12 22.03 12.38 6.58
N ALA A 13 21.82 12.67 7.87
CA ALA A 13 22.37 11.84 8.95
C ALA A 13 21.79 10.42 8.94
N ARG A 14 20.49 10.27 8.66
CA ARG A 14 19.83 8.95 8.60
C ARG A 14 20.22 8.16 7.35
N LEU A 15 20.32 8.81 6.19
CA LEU A 15 20.83 8.17 4.96
C LEU A 15 22.25 7.67 5.16
N ALA A 16 23.13 8.49 5.75
CA ALA A 16 24.49 8.09 6.06
C ALA A 16 24.55 6.89 7.03
N ALA A 17 23.66 6.86 8.05
CA ALA A 17 23.56 5.73 8.98
C ALA A 17 23.11 4.43 8.30
N GLU A 18 22.35 4.52 7.21
CA GLU A 18 21.95 3.41 6.35
C GLU A 18 23.00 3.08 5.27
N GLY A 19 24.14 3.79 5.25
CA GLY A 19 25.18 3.63 4.25
C GLY A 19 24.80 4.13 2.85
N ILE A 20 23.80 5.01 2.76
CA ILE A 20 23.29 5.58 1.52
C ILE A 20 23.91 6.96 1.33
N GLU A 21 24.55 7.16 0.18
CA GLU A 21 25.15 8.45 -0.17
C GLU A 21 24.07 9.48 -0.51
N ALA A 22 24.19 10.66 0.12
CA ALA A 22 23.30 11.78 -0.10
C ALA A 22 24.03 13.10 0.14
N PHE A 23 23.58 14.15 -0.56
CA PHE A 23 24.11 15.50 -0.44
C PHE A 23 23.03 16.52 -0.75
N THR A 24 23.27 17.80 -0.44
CA THR A 24 22.37 18.89 -0.83
C THR A 24 22.83 19.54 -2.12
N GLU A 25 21.88 19.90 -2.96
CA GLU A 25 22.07 20.71 -4.16
C GLU A 25 21.15 21.92 -4.09
N MET A 26 21.58 23.01 -4.69
CA MET A 26 20.75 24.21 -4.83
C MET A 26 19.73 24.00 -5.94
N GLU A 27 18.46 24.16 -5.62
CA GLU A 27 17.38 24.06 -6.59
C GLU A 27 17.21 25.40 -7.30
N LEU A 28 17.13 25.34 -8.63
CA LEU A 28 16.92 26.50 -9.48
C LEU A 28 15.51 26.43 -10.07
N ASP A 29 14.83 27.58 -10.15
CA ASP A 29 13.57 27.68 -10.88
C ASP A 29 13.78 27.69 -12.41
N VAL A 30 12.69 27.86 -13.15
CA VAL A 30 12.70 27.88 -14.63
C VAL A 30 13.52 29.02 -15.22
N ASP A 31 13.73 30.09 -14.47
CA ASP A 31 14.52 31.26 -14.86
C ASP A 31 15.98 31.15 -14.37
N GLY A 32 16.32 30.06 -13.67
CA GLY A 32 17.65 29.78 -13.13
C GLY A 32 17.93 30.49 -11.81
N GLU A 33 16.91 31.02 -11.13
CA GLU A 33 17.04 31.64 -9.82
C GLU A 33 16.98 30.60 -8.69
N GLU A 34 17.75 30.82 -7.64
CA GLU A 34 17.79 29.95 -6.46
C GLU A 34 16.42 29.94 -5.76
N CYS A 35 15.74 28.79 -5.74
CA CYS A 35 14.40 28.65 -5.18
C CYS A 35 14.32 27.70 -3.98
N GLY A 36 15.39 26.95 -3.68
CA GLY A 36 15.42 26.05 -2.52
C GLY A 36 16.70 25.23 -2.39
N ILE A 37 16.71 24.35 -1.39
CA ILE A 37 17.74 23.32 -1.21
C ILE A 37 17.10 21.95 -1.38
N ARG A 38 17.65 21.17 -2.30
CA ARG A 38 17.19 19.83 -2.62
C ARG A 38 18.15 18.78 -2.06
N VAL A 39 17.61 17.80 -1.33
CA VAL A 39 18.39 16.61 -0.92
C VAL A 39 18.47 15.63 -2.09
N ARG A 40 19.68 15.35 -2.57
CA ARG A 40 19.97 14.39 -3.63
C ARG A 40 20.34 13.05 -3.04
N VAL A 41 19.74 11.98 -3.58
CA VAL A 41 20.01 10.59 -3.17
C VAL A 41 20.23 9.75 -4.45
N PRO A 42 21.42 9.80 -5.07
CA PRO A 42 21.62 9.30 -6.43
C PRO A 42 21.19 7.85 -6.66
N THR A 43 21.38 6.97 -5.66
CA THR A 43 20.98 5.56 -5.74
C THR A 43 19.47 5.34 -5.70
N TRP A 44 18.71 6.35 -5.27
CA TRP A 44 17.25 6.31 -5.17
C TRP A 44 16.57 7.20 -6.20
N GLU A 45 17.31 7.90 -7.04
CA GLU A 45 16.75 8.78 -8.07
C GLU A 45 16.52 8.03 -9.39
N CYS A 46 15.46 8.41 -10.09
CA CYS A 46 15.21 8.03 -11.45
C CYS A 46 16.27 8.64 -12.37
N ASN A 47 16.66 7.91 -13.40
CA ASN A 47 17.56 8.44 -14.44
C ASN A 47 16.76 9.26 -15.47
N ASN A 48 16.10 10.32 -14.99
CA ASN A 48 15.37 11.32 -15.79
C ASN A 48 16.01 12.70 -15.58
N GLU A 49 15.65 13.66 -16.42
CA GLU A 49 16.22 15.02 -16.34
C GLU A 49 15.91 15.71 -15.00
N GLU A 50 14.75 15.40 -14.42
CA GLU A 50 14.28 16.00 -13.17
C GLU A 50 14.81 15.28 -11.92
N LEU A 51 15.47 14.13 -12.06
CA LEU A 51 16.12 13.33 -11.01
C LEU A 51 15.19 12.98 -9.84
N THR A 52 13.91 12.71 -10.12
CA THR A 52 12.87 12.43 -9.11
C THR A 52 13.16 11.14 -8.35
N LEU A 53 12.72 11.03 -7.08
CA LEU A 53 12.87 9.82 -6.28
C LEU A 53 12.09 8.68 -6.94
N SER A 54 12.75 7.55 -7.07
CA SER A 54 12.19 6.32 -7.60
C SER A 54 11.42 5.59 -6.52
N ARG A 55 10.10 5.46 -6.70
CA ARG A 55 9.25 4.61 -5.84
C ARG A 55 9.82 3.22 -5.69
N LYS A 56 10.32 2.66 -6.80
CA LYS A 56 10.96 1.35 -6.83
C LYS A 56 12.13 1.25 -5.85
N ALA A 57 13.02 2.24 -5.83
CA ALA A 57 14.19 2.23 -4.94
C ALA A 57 13.78 2.37 -3.46
N ILE A 58 12.78 3.21 -3.16
CA ILE A 58 12.20 3.34 -1.82
C ILE A 58 11.55 2.02 -1.38
N TYR A 59 10.80 1.36 -2.27
CA TYR A 59 10.17 0.08 -1.96
C TYR A 59 11.19 -1.06 -1.84
N ASP A 60 12.31 -1.00 -2.57
CA ASP A 60 13.44 -1.91 -2.35
C ASP A 60 14.06 -1.72 -0.95
N PHE A 61 14.18 -0.47 -0.48
CA PHE A 61 14.62 -0.18 0.89
C PHE A 61 13.64 -0.72 1.94
N ILE A 62 12.33 -0.47 1.76
CA ILE A 62 11.29 -0.99 2.65
C ILE A 62 11.29 -2.52 2.66
N HIS A 63 11.37 -3.15 1.49
CA HIS A 63 11.49 -4.60 1.34
C HIS A 63 12.70 -5.14 2.11
N ALA A 64 13.87 -4.50 2.02
CA ALA A 64 15.06 -4.91 2.75
C ALA A 64 14.87 -4.90 4.27
N LYS A 65 14.00 -4.02 4.80
CA LYS A 65 13.65 -3.94 6.22
C LYS A 65 12.60 -4.98 6.64
N LEU A 66 11.73 -5.38 5.72
CA LEU A 66 10.66 -6.37 5.93
C LEU A 66 11.06 -7.80 5.52
N ALA A 67 12.18 -7.99 4.83
CA ALA A 67 12.60 -9.29 4.32
C ALA A 67 12.70 -10.32 5.44
N GLY A 68 12.02 -11.47 5.27
CA GLY A 68 11.91 -12.51 6.30
C GLY A 68 10.88 -12.26 7.40
N LEU A 69 10.13 -11.16 7.33
CA LEU A 69 9.11 -10.76 8.30
C LEU A 69 7.74 -10.52 7.60
N PRO A 70 7.14 -11.55 7.00
CA PRO A 70 6.01 -11.39 6.08
C PRO A 70 4.73 -10.82 6.73
N LEU A 71 4.59 -10.94 8.05
CA LEU A 71 3.41 -10.48 8.81
C LEU A 71 3.64 -9.14 9.54
N LYS A 72 4.80 -8.50 9.34
CA LYS A 72 5.12 -7.22 9.97
C LYS A 72 4.87 -6.05 9.04
N GLY A 73 4.67 -4.88 9.66
CA GLY A 73 4.51 -3.61 8.97
C GLY A 73 5.75 -2.74 9.18
N PHE A 74 6.12 -2.02 8.13
CA PHE A 74 7.06 -0.91 8.17
C PHE A 74 6.23 0.36 8.39
N VAL A 75 6.30 0.90 9.59
CA VAL A 75 5.58 2.11 9.99
C VAL A 75 6.54 3.28 9.84
N ALA A 76 6.20 4.20 8.95
CA ALA A 76 6.99 5.39 8.64
C ALA A 76 6.24 6.63 9.16
N SER A 77 6.94 7.57 9.79
CA SER A 77 6.33 8.84 10.20
C SER A 77 7.38 9.93 10.26
N ALA A 78 7.06 11.16 9.91
CA ALA A 78 8.06 12.21 10.11
C ALA A 78 8.28 12.47 11.61
N PRO A 79 9.51 12.78 12.06
CA PRO A 79 9.79 12.90 13.48
C PRO A 79 8.97 14.00 14.17
N GLY A 80 8.20 13.59 15.18
CA GLY A 80 7.34 14.48 15.97
C GLY A 80 5.91 14.63 15.43
N LEU A 81 5.55 13.88 14.37
CA LEU A 81 4.17 13.78 13.89
C LEU A 81 3.53 12.49 14.39
N SER A 82 2.22 12.54 14.62
CA SER A 82 1.44 11.33 14.93
C SER A 82 1.09 10.54 13.68
N PHE A 83 0.93 11.23 12.54
CA PHE A 83 0.59 10.61 11.27
C PHE A 83 1.62 9.55 10.89
N VAL A 84 1.12 8.38 10.47
CA VAL A 84 1.93 7.25 10.04
C VAL A 84 1.48 6.79 8.65
N ASP A 85 2.47 6.41 7.86
CA ASP A 85 2.30 5.53 6.72
C ASP A 85 2.63 4.11 7.16
N VAL A 86 1.86 3.13 6.67
CA VAL A 86 2.15 1.72 6.90
C VAL A 86 2.40 1.05 5.57
N TYR A 87 3.53 0.38 5.47
CA TYR A 87 3.91 -0.46 4.33
C TYR A 87 4.01 -1.90 4.80
N CYS A 88 3.40 -2.83 4.10
CA CYS A 88 3.46 -4.25 4.44
C CYS A 88 3.31 -5.10 3.18
N TYR A 89 3.61 -6.39 3.27
CA TYR A 89 3.31 -7.26 2.15
C TYR A 89 1.82 -7.45 1.97
N ASP A 90 1.41 -7.65 0.74
CA ASP A 90 0.12 -8.20 0.41
C ASP A 90 -0.07 -9.55 1.13
N GLN A 91 -1.06 -9.60 2.02
CA GLN A 91 -1.38 -10.80 2.77
C GLN A 91 -1.81 -11.97 1.87
N ALA A 92 -2.49 -11.74 0.74
CA ALA A 92 -2.84 -12.85 -0.15
C ALA A 92 -1.58 -13.51 -0.74
N SER A 93 -0.60 -12.69 -1.13
CA SER A 93 0.70 -13.17 -1.59
C SER A 93 1.48 -13.91 -0.50
N VAL A 94 1.39 -13.45 0.75
CA VAL A 94 1.93 -14.17 1.92
C VAL A 94 1.24 -15.52 2.11
N ASP A 95 -0.08 -15.56 2.04
CA ASP A 95 -0.89 -16.75 2.31
C ASP A 95 -0.77 -17.83 1.24
N GLU A 96 -0.43 -17.44 0.01
CA GLU A 96 -0.08 -18.33 -1.10
C GLU A 96 1.37 -18.85 -1.02
N GLY A 97 2.17 -18.34 -0.08
CA GLY A 97 3.58 -18.74 0.07
C GLY A 97 4.47 -18.29 -1.09
N LYS A 98 4.10 -17.20 -1.77
CA LYS A 98 4.91 -16.64 -2.86
C LYS A 98 6.26 -16.14 -2.33
N THR A 99 7.25 -16.11 -3.22
CA THR A 99 8.49 -15.38 -2.94
C THR A 99 8.19 -13.90 -3.02
N LEU A 100 8.18 -13.23 -1.87
CA LEU A 100 7.84 -11.81 -1.75
C LEU A 100 9.01 -10.93 -2.20
N GLY A 101 8.69 -9.89 -2.96
CA GLY A 101 9.60 -8.83 -3.37
C GLY A 101 8.98 -7.45 -3.16
N ARG A 102 9.67 -6.41 -3.63
CA ARG A 102 9.18 -5.02 -3.55
C ARG A 102 7.84 -4.78 -4.23
N SER A 103 7.48 -5.56 -5.25
CA SER A 103 6.20 -5.42 -5.97
C SER A 103 5.02 -5.89 -5.13
N ASP A 104 5.26 -6.70 -4.11
CA ASP A 104 4.25 -7.20 -3.20
C ASP A 104 4.05 -6.27 -1.99
N VAL A 105 4.76 -5.14 -1.93
CA VAL A 105 4.60 -4.15 -0.87
C VAL A 105 3.39 -3.26 -1.19
N MET A 106 2.45 -3.26 -0.25
CA MET A 106 1.24 -2.45 -0.23
C MET A 106 1.42 -1.25 0.69
N PHE A 107 0.60 -0.22 0.48
CA PHE A 107 0.65 1.04 1.21
C PHE A 107 -0.70 1.36 1.87
N TRP A 108 -0.68 1.85 3.10
CA TRP A 108 -1.83 2.43 3.80
C TRP A 108 -1.44 3.79 4.38
N GLY A 109 -2.15 4.84 3.96
CA GLY A 109 -1.88 6.24 4.35
C GLY A 109 -3.13 7.05 4.72
N VAL A 110 -4.25 6.37 5.07
CA VAL A 110 -5.58 7.01 5.21
C VAL A 110 -5.83 7.68 6.57
N GLY A 111 -4.92 7.56 7.54
CA GLY A 111 -4.74 8.64 8.50
C GLY A 111 -4.54 8.31 9.97
N ALA A 112 -3.71 9.18 10.53
CA ALA A 112 -3.50 9.52 11.93
C ALA A 112 -2.62 8.59 12.76
N GLN A 113 -2.92 7.29 12.92
CA GLN A 113 -2.24 6.41 13.89
C GLN A 113 -2.34 4.91 13.53
N LEU A 114 -1.36 4.11 13.98
CA LEU A 114 -1.26 2.67 13.71
C LEU A 114 -2.45 1.84 14.23
N ASP A 115 -3.10 2.29 15.32
CA ASP A 115 -4.26 1.61 15.93
C ASP A 115 -5.51 1.60 15.03
N LYS A 116 -5.53 2.43 13.99
CA LYS A 116 -6.59 2.49 12.98
C LYS A 116 -6.27 1.71 11.71
N PHE A 117 -5.13 1.02 11.66
CA PHE A 117 -4.71 0.29 10.48
C PHE A 117 -5.80 -0.68 9.99
N CYS A 118 -6.08 -0.63 8.69
CA CYS A 118 -7.13 -1.41 8.06
C CYS A 118 -6.59 -2.16 6.82
N TRP A 119 -6.61 -3.49 6.88
CA TRP A 119 -6.17 -4.35 5.78
C TRP A 119 -6.97 -4.16 4.48
N ALA A 120 -8.22 -3.71 4.57
CA ALA A 120 -9.09 -3.49 3.40
C ALA A 120 -8.83 -2.15 2.69
N GLU A 121 -8.06 -1.25 3.30
CA GLU A 121 -7.70 0.06 2.74
C GLU A 121 -6.26 0.09 2.20
N LEU A 122 -5.58 -1.07 2.19
CA LEU A 122 -4.28 -1.19 1.55
C LEU A 122 -4.41 -1.01 0.05
N VAL A 123 -3.55 -0.20 -0.52
CA VAL A 123 -3.46 0.02 -1.96
C VAL A 123 -2.12 -0.43 -2.49
N GLU A 124 -2.12 -0.95 -3.71
CA GLU A 124 -0.87 -1.06 -4.48
C GLU A 124 -0.36 0.35 -4.71
N GLY A 125 0.96 0.56 -4.55
CA GLY A 125 1.52 1.86 -4.90
C GLY A 125 1.32 2.13 -6.39
N ASP A 126 0.90 3.36 -6.73
CA ASP A 126 0.69 3.81 -8.10
C ASP A 126 1.81 4.78 -8.50
N ASP A 127 2.54 4.46 -9.57
CA ASP A 127 3.57 5.35 -10.12
C ASP A 127 2.96 6.65 -10.66
N SER A 128 1.68 6.65 -11.05
CA SER A 128 0.99 7.85 -11.57
C SER A 128 0.74 8.91 -10.50
N ALA A 129 0.70 8.50 -9.23
CA ALA A 129 0.53 9.36 -8.08
C ALA A 129 1.84 9.67 -7.34
N TRP A 130 2.97 9.10 -7.78
CA TRP A 130 4.26 9.25 -7.12
C TRP A 130 5.08 10.39 -7.74
N TRP A 131 5.23 11.49 -7.01
CA TRP A 131 6.08 12.61 -7.42
C TRP A 131 7.00 13.03 -6.28
N ASP A 132 8.21 12.46 -6.27
CA ASP A 132 9.14 12.57 -5.15
C ASP A 132 8.61 12.01 -3.82
N GLY A 133 7.51 11.26 -3.86
CA GLY A 133 6.85 10.73 -2.67
C GLY A 133 5.33 10.75 -2.72
N TRP A 134 4.73 10.35 -1.60
CA TRP A 134 3.31 10.57 -1.32
C TRP A 134 3.06 12.01 -0.86
N GLU A 135 1.79 12.42 -0.85
CA GLU A 135 1.39 13.75 -0.38
C GLU A 135 1.83 13.94 1.08
N ALA A 136 2.56 15.04 1.34
CA ALA A 136 3.05 15.32 2.68
C ALA A 136 1.89 15.70 3.62
N PRO A 137 1.94 15.30 4.91
CA PRO A 137 1.04 15.83 5.91
C PRO A 137 1.11 17.36 6.00
N SER A 138 0.00 18.01 6.35
CA SER A 138 -0.09 19.48 6.42
C SER A 138 0.97 20.14 7.29
N GLU A 139 1.41 19.43 8.32
CA GLU A 139 2.44 19.83 9.27
C GLU A 139 3.83 19.90 8.64
N LEU A 140 4.04 19.32 7.45
CA LEU A 140 5.28 19.36 6.68
C LEU A 140 5.17 20.23 5.42
N PHE A 141 4.10 21.02 5.23
CA PHE A 141 3.96 21.90 4.06
C PHE A 141 5.04 23.00 3.96
N PHE A 142 5.88 23.16 4.98
CA PHE A 142 7.08 24.00 4.91
C PHE A 142 8.26 23.33 4.18
N ALA A 143 8.15 22.05 3.81
CA ALA A 143 9.17 21.26 3.16
C ALA A 143 8.65 20.66 1.85
N SER A 144 9.55 20.34 0.92
CA SER A 144 9.20 19.60 -0.30
C SER A 144 8.71 18.18 0.00
N ASN A 145 7.87 17.61 -0.89
CA ASN A 145 7.41 16.22 -0.79
C ASN A 145 8.56 15.23 -0.70
N ARG A 146 9.64 15.49 -1.45
CA ARG A 146 10.91 14.76 -1.39
C ARG A 146 11.42 14.68 0.04
N LEU A 147 11.57 15.82 0.68
CA LEU A 147 12.16 15.90 2.01
C LEU A 147 11.23 15.28 3.06
N ALA A 148 9.92 15.53 2.96
CA ALA A 148 8.92 14.91 3.81
C ALA A 148 8.94 13.37 3.70
N THR A 149 9.01 12.84 2.48
CA THR A 149 9.04 11.40 2.21
C THR A 149 10.31 10.75 2.74
N LEU A 150 11.47 11.35 2.45
CA LEU A 150 12.74 10.87 3.01
C LEU A 150 12.68 10.85 4.54
N ALA A 151 12.22 11.94 5.16
CA ALA A 151 12.14 12.03 6.61
C ALA A 151 11.22 10.96 7.21
N ALA A 152 10.07 10.70 6.59
CA ALA A 152 9.14 9.67 7.05
C ALA A 152 9.71 8.27 6.90
N VAL A 153 10.18 7.90 5.70
CA VAL A 153 10.72 6.55 5.41
C VAL A 153 11.97 6.26 6.24
N LEU A 154 12.81 7.26 6.49
CA LEU A 154 14.03 7.09 7.31
C LEU A 154 13.74 7.11 8.83
N ASN A 155 12.57 7.60 9.23
CA ASN A 155 12.07 7.54 10.61
C ASN A 155 11.01 6.45 10.73
N CYS A 156 11.47 5.21 10.63
CA CYS A 156 10.61 4.05 10.58
C CYS A 156 10.80 3.10 11.77
N GLN A 157 9.81 2.24 11.96
CA GLN A 157 9.85 1.10 12.86
C GLN A 157 9.19 -0.11 12.20
N VAL A 158 9.75 -1.29 12.44
CA VAL A 158 9.14 -2.56 12.01
C VAL A 158 8.35 -3.12 13.18
N VAL A 159 7.03 -3.25 13.01
CA VAL A 159 6.08 -3.59 14.07
C VAL A 159 5.24 -4.80 13.69
N ASP A 160 4.62 -5.44 14.69
CA ASP A 160 3.57 -6.42 14.45
C ASP A 160 2.28 -5.70 14.03
N LEU A 161 1.69 -6.16 12.93
CA LEU A 161 0.38 -5.69 12.48
C LEU A 161 -0.73 -6.53 13.14
N PRO A 162 -1.94 -5.98 13.29
CA PRO A 162 -3.08 -6.79 13.73
C PRO A 162 -3.30 -7.94 12.75
N PRO A 163 -3.73 -9.12 13.23
CA PRO A 163 -4.02 -10.26 12.35
C PRO A 163 -5.12 -9.91 11.36
N VAL A 164 -5.08 -10.51 10.16
CA VAL A 164 -6.16 -10.38 9.20
C VAL A 164 -7.37 -11.15 9.71
N GLU A 165 -8.49 -10.44 9.87
CA GLU A 165 -9.75 -11.08 10.23
C GLU A 165 -10.30 -11.88 9.04
N PRO A 166 -10.81 -13.10 9.26
CA PRO A 166 -11.34 -13.94 8.20
C PRO A 166 -12.58 -13.28 7.58
N LEU A 167 -12.66 -13.27 6.24
CA LEU A 167 -13.88 -12.87 5.55
C LEU A 167 -14.94 -13.94 5.75
N THR A 168 -16.16 -13.54 6.11
CA THR A 168 -17.25 -14.47 6.35
C THR A 168 -18.37 -14.32 5.33
N ARG A 169 -19.09 -15.42 5.07
CA ARG A 169 -20.30 -15.41 4.23
C ARG A 169 -21.33 -14.39 4.70
N LEU A 170 -21.56 -14.29 6.01
CA LEU A 170 -22.53 -13.36 6.58
C LEU A 170 -22.16 -11.90 6.30
N GLU A 171 -20.87 -11.58 6.40
CA GLU A 171 -20.41 -10.23 6.12
C GLU A 171 -20.61 -9.84 4.65
N LEU A 172 -20.34 -10.75 3.72
CA LEU A 172 -20.59 -10.52 2.30
C LEU A 172 -22.08 -10.35 2.00
N ILE A 173 -22.94 -11.15 2.64
CA ILE A 173 -24.39 -10.97 2.57
C ILE A 173 -24.79 -9.58 3.05
N GLU A 174 -24.23 -9.13 4.19
CA GLU A 174 -24.52 -7.81 4.75
C GLU A 174 -24.10 -6.68 3.82
N ARG A 175 -22.88 -6.76 3.27
CA ARG A 175 -22.36 -5.76 2.33
C ARG A 175 -23.21 -5.67 1.06
N LEU A 176 -23.58 -6.82 0.50
CA LEU A 176 -24.46 -6.89 -0.67
C LEU A 176 -25.89 -6.38 -0.39
N LYS A 177 -26.33 -6.22 0.88
CA LYS A 177 -27.61 -5.56 1.18
C LYS A 177 -27.60 -4.06 0.87
N HIS A 178 -26.43 -3.44 0.90
CA HIS A 178 -26.27 -2.01 0.71
C HIS A 178 -26.03 -1.62 -0.75
N LEU A 179 -25.75 -2.60 -1.62
CA LEU A 179 -25.59 -2.38 -3.06
C LEU A 179 -26.94 -2.45 -3.78
N GLN A 180 -27.01 -1.84 -4.98
CA GLN A 180 -28.18 -2.00 -5.84
C GLN A 180 -28.31 -3.47 -6.30
N PRO A 181 -29.53 -3.96 -6.61
CA PRO A 181 -29.75 -5.37 -6.96
C PRO A 181 -28.96 -5.91 -8.17
N HIS A 182 -28.41 -5.03 -9.00
CA HIS A 182 -27.61 -5.36 -10.19
C HIS A 182 -26.10 -5.11 -9.97
N GLU A 183 -25.72 -4.61 -8.80
CA GLU A 183 -24.34 -4.37 -8.41
C GLU A 183 -23.84 -5.59 -7.63
N GLY A 184 -22.80 -6.22 -8.17
CA GLY A 184 -22.07 -7.30 -7.50
C GLY A 184 -20.70 -6.82 -7.01
N ILE A 185 -20.11 -7.59 -6.10
CA ILE A 185 -18.73 -7.39 -5.68
C ILE A 185 -17.83 -8.08 -6.72
N ILE A 186 -16.85 -7.36 -7.27
CA ILE A 186 -15.93 -7.92 -8.25
C ILE A 186 -15.02 -8.94 -7.56
N CYS A 187 -14.91 -10.13 -8.14
CA CYS A 187 -14.02 -11.19 -7.69
C CYS A 187 -12.84 -11.35 -8.66
N LEU A 188 -11.76 -11.94 -8.15
CA LEU A 188 -10.66 -12.40 -8.99
C LEU A 188 -11.14 -13.52 -9.91
N SER A 189 -10.62 -13.52 -11.13
CA SER A 189 -10.87 -14.51 -12.16
C SER A 189 -9.55 -15.07 -12.66
N GLU A 190 -9.52 -16.37 -12.95
CA GLU A 190 -8.37 -17.02 -13.58
C GLU A 190 -8.10 -16.47 -15.00
N ASP A 191 -9.15 -16.09 -15.72
CA ASP A 191 -9.06 -15.37 -16.99
C ASP A 191 -9.19 -13.88 -16.75
N LYS A 192 -8.11 -13.12 -17.02
CA LYS A 192 -8.07 -11.66 -16.89
C LYS A 192 -9.12 -10.93 -17.74
N ASN A 193 -9.69 -11.59 -18.74
CA ASN A 193 -10.75 -11.04 -19.58
C ASN A 193 -12.16 -11.48 -19.16
N ASP A 194 -12.28 -12.38 -18.18
CA ASP A 194 -13.56 -12.75 -17.59
C ASP A 194 -13.78 -11.96 -16.29
N ARG A 195 -15.01 -11.50 -16.11
CA ARG A 195 -15.41 -10.70 -14.95
C ARG A 195 -16.30 -11.57 -14.08
N TRP A 196 -15.80 -11.92 -12.91
CA TRP A 196 -16.55 -12.65 -11.91
C TRP A 196 -17.14 -11.68 -10.91
N GLU A 197 -18.40 -11.88 -10.56
CA GLU A 197 -19.11 -11.00 -9.62
C GLU A 197 -19.88 -11.83 -8.61
N LEU A 198 -19.74 -11.48 -7.35
CA LEU A 198 -20.54 -12.02 -6.27
C LEU A 198 -21.82 -11.20 -6.12
N HIS A 199 -22.95 -11.88 -6.13
CA HIS A 199 -24.29 -11.31 -6.07
C HIS A 199 -25.10 -11.98 -4.96
N ARG A 200 -26.25 -11.38 -4.66
CA ARG A 200 -27.23 -11.93 -3.73
C ARG A 200 -28.58 -12.13 -4.43
N ASN A 201 -29.21 -13.29 -4.25
CA ASN A 201 -30.54 -13.54 -4.81
C ASN A 201 -31.64 -12.93 -3.92
N THR A 202 -32.90 -13.13 -4.33
CA THR A 202 -34.09 -12.65 -3.60
C THR A 202 -34.28 -13.34 -2.25
N ASP A 203 -33.78 -14.57 -2.11
CA ASP A 203 -33.85 -15.37 -0.88
C ASP A 203 -32.71 -15.04 0.10
N GLY A 204 -31.80 -14.14 -0.29
CA GLY A 204 -30.68 -13.70 0.52
C GLY A 204 -29.43 -14.58 0.41
N GLU A 205 -29.40 -15.53 -0.52
CA GLU A 205 -28.26 -16.41 -0.76
C GLU A 205 -27.24 -15.77 -1.70
N LEU A 206 -25.96 -16.10 -1.47
CA LEU A 206 -24.86 -15.67 -2.30
C LEU A 206 -24.71 -16.58 -3.51
N PHE A 207 -24.41 -15.99 -4.66
CA PHE A 207 -23.99 -16.73 -5.84
C PHE A 207 -22.91 -15.95 -6.59
N LEU A 208 -21.98 -16.68 -7.21
CA LEU A 208 -20.98 -16.14 -8.11
C LEU A 208 -21.51 -16.21 -9.54
N HIS A 209 -21.47 -15.09 -10.25
CA HIS A 209 -21.76 -15.01 -11.67
C HIS A 209 -20.45 -14.95 -12.47
N LYS A 210 -20.15 -15.99 -13.25
CA LYS A 210 -19.01 -16.02 -14.17
C LYS A 210 -19.47 -15.56 -15.55
N ARG A 211 -19.19 -14.30 -15.92
CA ARG A 211 -19.84 -13.63 -17.05
C ARG A 211 -19.62 -14.34 -18.39
N LYS A 212 -18.42 -14.83 -18.66
CA LYS A 212 -18.09 -15.51 -19.94
C LYS A 212 -18.83 -16.84 -20.10
N GLU A 213 -19.02 -17.57 -19.02
CA GLU A 213 -19.74 -18.85 -19.00
C GLU A 213 -21.25 -18.67 -18.87
N GLY A 214 -21.70 -17.52 -18.37
CA GLY A 214 -23.10 -17.31 -17.96
C GLY A 214 -23.52 -18.24 -16.82
N SER A 215 -22.55 -18.77 -16.07
CA SER A 215 -22.78 -19.72 -14.99
C SER A 215 -23.04 -18.97 -13.67
N MET A 216 -23.88 -19.58 -12.84
CA MET A 216 -24.32 -19.05 -11.56
C MET A 216 -24.06 -20.12 -10.51
N THR A 217 -23.06 -19.91 -9.66
CA THR A 217 -22.61 -20.91 -8.69
C THR A 217 -23.00 -20.46 -7.27
N PRO A 218 -23.84 -21.21 -6.55
CA PRO A 218 -24.18 -20.91 -5.16
C PRO A 218 -22.93 -20.90 -4.26
N ILE A 219 -22.86 -19.93 -3.33
CA ILE A 219 -21.75 -19.80 -2.38
C ILE A 219 -22.23 -20.09 -0.94
N HIS A 220 -21.63 -21.13 -0.38
CA HIS A 220 -21.84 -21.66 0.97
C HIS A 220 -20.58 -21.55 1.83
N ASP A 221 -20.71 -21.79 3.14
CA ASP A 221 -19.60 -21.68 4.11
C ASP A 221 -18.43 -22.61 3.79
N GLU A 222 -18.68 -23.75 3.14
CA GLU A 222 -17.64 -24.69 2.66
C GLU A 222 -16.68 -24.12 1.60
N HIS A 223 -17.04 -22.99 0.97
CA HIS A 223 -16.17 -22.29 0.03
C HIS A 223 -15.21 -21.33 0.73
N PHE A 224 -15.33 -21.14 2.05
CA PHE A 224 -14.39 -20.33 2.82
C PHE A 224 -13.38 -21.25 3.50
N ASP A 225 -12.10 -20.96 3.31
CA ASP A 225 -11.04 -21.71 4.00
C ASP A 225 -10.82 -21.24 5.44
N ASP A 226 -9.87 -21.86 6.14
CA ASP A 226 -9.53 -21.55 7.53
C ASP A 226 -8.95 -20.15 7.73
N LYS A 227 -8.51 -19.50 6.65
CA LYS A 227 -8.05 -18.11 6.62
C LYS A 227 -9.16 -17.13 6.26
N GLY A 228 -10.39 -17.62 6.01
CA GLY A 228 -11.51 -16.82 5.56
C GLY A 228 -11.30 -16.26 4.16
N ARG A 229 -10.67 -17.02 3.26
CA ARG A 229 -10.58 -16.69 1.84
C ARG A 229 -11.71 -17.41 1.10
N LEU A 230 -12.38 -16.72 0.17
CA LEU A 230 -13.36 -17.39 -0.69
C LEU A 230 -12.62 -18.14 -1.79
N VAL A 231 -12.72 -19.46 -1.76
CA VAL A 231 -12.04 -20.39 -2.67
C VAL A 231 -13.09 -21.13 -3.49
N LEU A 232 -12.89 -21.14 -4.81
CA LEU A 232 -13.69 -21.93 -5.73
C LEU A 232 -12.74 -22.72 -6.64
N ASP A 233 -12.99 -24.02 -6.79
CA ASP A 233 -12.19 -24.91 -7.64
C ASP A 233 -10.67 -24.89 -7.30
N GLY A 234 -10.32 -24.60 -6.05
CA GLY A 234 -8.93 -24.49 -5.57
C GLY A 234 -8.27 -23.13 -5.83
N PHE A 235 -9.00 -22.16 -6.38
CA PHE A 235 -8.54 -20.81 -6.66
C PHE A 235 -9.17 -19.79 -5.68
N VAL A 236 -8.35 -18.90 -5.13
CA VAL A 236 -8.83 -17.81 -4.25
C VAL A 236 -9.45 -16.72 -5.11
N ILE A 237 -10.77 -16.56 -5.02
CA ILE A 237 -11.51 -15.56 -5.81
C ILE A 237 -11.73 -14.25 -5.05
N MET A 238 -11.59 -14.25 -3.73
CA MET A 238 -11.72 -13.05 -2.90
C MET A 238 -10.96 -13.20 -1.58
N HIS A 239 -10.34 -12.10 -1.15
CA HIS A 239 -9.57 -11.99 0.09
C HIS A 239 -9.99 -10.74 0.87
N ARG A 240 -9.85 -10.72 2.20
CA ARG A 240 -10.02 -9.51 3.04
C ARG A 240 -9.19 -8.30 2.57
N CYS A 241 -8.13 -8.55 1.81
CA CYS A 241 -7.19 -7.56 1.29
C CYS A 241 -7.38 -7.29 -0.21
N HIS A 242 -8.21 -8.07 -0.92
CA HIS A 242 -8.43 -7.97 -2.37
C HIS A 242 -9.88 -8.29 -2.74
N GLY A 243 -10.51 -7.38 -3.48
CA GLY A 243 -11.90 -7.54 -3.93
C GLY A 243 -12.88 -6.64 -3.18
N PHE A 244 -12.50 -5.38 -2.98
CA PHE A 244 -13.34 -4.35 -2.35
C PHE A 244 -13.60 -3.17 -3.26
#